data_AF-A0A8S0ZYG5-F1
#
_entry.id   AF-A0A8S0ZYG5-F1
#
_cell.length_a   1.000
_cell.length_b   1.000
_cell.length_c   1.000
_cell.angle_alpha   90.00
_cell.angle_beta   90.00
_cell.angle_gamma   90.00
#
_symmetry.space_group_name_H-M   'P 1'
#
loop_
_entity.id
_entity.type
_entity.pdbx_description
1 polymer ?
#
loop_
_entity_poly.entity_id
_entity_poly.type
_entity_poly.pdbx_seq_one_letter_code
_entity_poly.pdbx_strand_id
1 'polypeptide(L)'
;MSSFHERQKSLFNQLKDAEEQCGFSKTNKKTQADDYGSIDRRTYRKLKHEMKQFRGRESIFKRAEANIRECLRAKTIPDHIKNPNKWVYYSLADVTQEQMSDATNTATALALIREMEDKATQPEMECDFDETGVFKKPSFRISSTIKKAPLASVDDKVVFKSNKVVMPEYVVGVTKKVEKKNTSLIKKVPKKCEKNAELKLDHLFEEEE
;
A
#
# COMPACT_ATOMS: atom_id res chain seq x y z
N MET A 1 -85.74 20.41 -3.68
CA MET A 1 -84.71 19.58 -4.33
C MET A 1 -83.81 20.52 -5.11
N SER A 2 -82.60 20.81 -4.62
CA SER A 2 -81.65 21.69 -5.33
C SER A 2 -81.32 21.12 -6.70
N SER A 3 -81.16 21.97 -7.72
CA SER A 3 -80.89 21.50 -9.07
C SER A 3 -79.52 20.79 -9.14
N PHE A 4 -79.35 19.83 -10.06
CA PHE A 4 -78.08 19.09 -10.19
C PHE A 4 -76.88 20.03 -10.37
N HIS A 5 -77.06 21.10 -11.15
CA HIS A 5 -76.03 22.09 -11.41
C HIS A 5 -75.61 22.87 -10.16
N GLU A 6 -76.56 23.13 -9.26
CA GLU A 6 -76.32 23.81 -7.99
C GLU A 6 -75.58 22.91 -6.99
N ARG A 7 -75.91 21.61 -6.96
CA ARG A 7 -75.15 20.62 -6.19
C ARG A 7 -73.72 20.45 -6.71
N GLN A 8 -73.55 20.42 -8.03
CA GLN A 8 -72.23 20.34 -8.66
C GLN A 8 -71.36 21.54 -8.27
N LYS A 9 -71.90 22.77 -8.37
CA LYS A 9 -71.19 23.99 -7.95
C LYS A 9 -70.83 23.99 -6.48
N SER A 10 -71.76 23.59 -5.62
CA SER A 10 -71.53 23.50 -4.18
C SER A 10 -70.40 22.52 -3.84
N LEU A 11 -70.37 21.36 -4.50
CA LEU A 11 -69.33 20.35 -4.32
C LEU A 11 -67.95 20.86 -4.75
N PHE A 12 -67.84 21.55 -5.89
CA PHE A 12 -66.57 22.12 -6.32
C PHE A 12 -66.08 23.25 -5.40
N ASN A 13 -66.99 24.06 -4.85
CA ASN A 13 -66.62 25.08 -3.87
C ASN A 13 -66.09 24.44 -2.58
N GLN A 14 -66.76 23.41 -2.06
CA GLN A 14 -66.28 22.68 -0.88
C GLN A 14 -64.92 22.00 -1.12
N LEU A 15 -64.71 21.42 -2.30
CA LEU A 15 -63.41 20.82 -2.64
C LEU A 15 -62.30 21.87 -2.75
N LYS A 16 -62.61 23.06 -3.26
CA LYS A 16 -61.67 24.17 -3.35
C LYS A 16 -61.28 24.69 -1.97
N ASP A 17 -62.26 24.89 -1.09
CA ASP A 17 -62.01 25.30 0.29
C ASP A 17 -61.20 24.24 1.05
N ALA A 18 -61.50 22.96 0.81
CA ALA A 18 -60.74 21.84 1.38
C ALA A 18 -59.31 21.76 0.81
N GLU A 19 -59.09 22.07 -0.47
CA GLU A 19 -57.74 22.15 -1.07
C GLU A 19 -56.92 23.27 -0.44
N GLU A 20 -57.53 24.43 -0.20
CA GLU A 20 -56.86 25.56 0.46
C GLU A 20 -56.51 25.23 1.91
N GLN A 21 -57.41 24.54 2.64
CA GLN A 21 -57.18 24.09 4.02
C GLN A 21 -56.18 22.93 4.13
N CYS A 22 -56.23 21.96 3.21
CA CYS A 22 -55.28 20.85 3.10
C CYS A 22 -53.97 21.24 2.39
N GLY A 23 -53.87 22.49 1.94
CA GLY A 23 -52.70 23.12 1.31
C GLY A 23 -51.49 23.27 2.24
N PHE A 24 -51.36 22.44 3.28
CA PHE A 24 -50.17 22.29 4.13
C PHE A 24 -48.91 21.86 3.34
N SER A 25 -49.02 21.60 2.04
CA SER A 25 -47.86 21.43 1.15
C SER A 25 -47.31 22.73 0.54
N LYS A 26 -47.98 23.90 0.70
CA LYS A 26 -47.43 25.19 0.25
C LYS A 26 -46.34 25.76 1.18
N THR A 27 -46.18 25.23 2.38
CA THR A 27 -45.03 25.53 3.26
C THR A 27 -43.82 24.64 2.95
N ASN A 28 -43.95 23.65 2.06
CA ASN A 28 -42.81 23.03 1.39
C ASN A 28 -42.33 23.92 0.22
N LYS A 29 -42.26 25.24 0.45
CA LYS A 29 -41.27 26.06 -0.23
C LYS A 29 -39.92 25.58 0.26
N LYS A 30 -39.45 24.43 -0.27
CA LYS A 30 -38.02 24.14 -0.34
C LYS A 30 -37.42 25.36 -1.01
N THR A 31 -36.83 26.19 -0.17
CA THR A 31 -36.19 27.42 -0.59
C THR A 31 -34.97 26.95 -1.34
N GLN A 32 -35.08 26.94 -2.67
CA GLN A 32 -34.15 26.31 -3.60
C GLN A 32 -34.05 24.78 -3.43
N ALA A 33 -34.02 24.08 -4.55
CA ALA A 33 -33.42 22.76 -4.55
C ALA A 33 -31.97 22.98 -4.13
N ASP A 34 -31.61 22.65 -2.88
CA ASP A 34 -30.22 22.48 -2.54
C ASP A 34 -29.68 21.49 -3.57
N ASP A 35 -28.82 21.98 -4.46
CA ASP A 35 -28.09 21.15 -5.39
C ASP A 35 -27.15 20.29 -4.52
N TYR A 36 -27.65 19.14 -4.07
CA TYR A 36 -26.91 18.17 -3.26
C TYR A 36 -25.61 17.71 -3.95
N GLY A 37 -25.39 18.05 -5.23
CA GLY A 37 -24.16 17.80 -5.97
C GLY A 37 -23.09 18.88 -5.87
N SER A 38 -23.43 20.11 -5.45
CA SER A 38 -22.51 21.27 -5.51
C SER A 38 -22.22 21.85 -4.13
N ILE A 39 -21.37 21.17 -3.36
CA ILE A 39 -20.82 21.75 -2.12
C ILE A 39 -19.71 22.73 -2.50
N ASP A 40 -19.86 24.01 -2.11
CA ASP A 40 -18.78 25.00 -2.26
C ASP A 40 -17.48 24.52 -1.59
N ARG A 41 -16.35 24.74 -2.27
CA ARG A 41 -15.03 24.31 -1.80
C ARG A 41 -14.69 24.88 -0.43
N ARG A 42 -15.22 26.06 -0.08
CA ARG A 42 -15.03 26.67 1.25
C ARG A 42 -15.83 25.95 2.33
N THR A 43 -17.10 25.64 2.07
CA THR A 43 -17.96 24.93 3.04
C THR A 43 -17.47 23.51 3.27
N TYR A 44 -17.07 22.79 2.20
CA TYR A 44 -16.45 21.47 2.31
C TYR A 44 -15.19 21.48 3.18
N ARG A 45 -14.33 22.50 3.04
CA ARG A 45 -13.10 22.64 3.86
C ARG A 45 -13.41 22.84 5.34
N LYS A 46 -14.43 23.63 5.67
CA LYS A 46 -14.87 23.86 7.06
C LYS A 46 -15.43 22.58 7.68
N LEU A 47 -16.40 21.94 7.03
CA LEU A 47 -16.99 20.66 7.46
C LEU A 47 -15.93 19.58 7.65
N LYS A 48 -14.98 19.47 6.72
CA LYS A 48 -13.86 18.53 6.82
C LYS A 48 -12.97 18.80 8.04
N HIS A 49 -12.77 20.06 8.40
CA HIS A 49 -11.96 20.42 9.58
C HIS A 49 -12.72 20.10 10.87
N GLU A 50 -14.00 20.44 10.94
CA GLU A 50 -14.87 20.12 12.09
C GLU A 50 -14.98 18.62 12.33
N MET A 51 -15.14 17.81 11.26
CA MET A 51 -15.20 16.35 11.37
C MET A 51 -13.83 15.70 11.65
N LYS A 52 -12.72 16.44 11.55
CA LYS A 52 -11.37 15.88 11.79
C LYS A 52 -11.19 15.45 13.25
N GLN A 53 -11.81 16.15 14.20
CA GLN A 53 -11.68 15.86 15.64
C GLN A 53 -12.35 14.55 16.07
N PHE A 54 -13.34 14.09 15.29
CA PHE A 54 -14.07 12.85 15.56
C PHE A 54 -13.41 11.62 14.93
N ARG A 55 -12.38 11.80 14.10
CA ARG A 55 -11.63 10.68 13.51
C ARG A 55 -10.91 9.89 14.61
N GLY A 56 -11.15 8.59 14.67
CA GLY A 56 -10.56 7.70 15.68
C GLY A 56 -11.16 7.80 17.09
N ARG A 57 -12.25 8.56 17.27
CA ARG A 57 -13.05 8.60 18.50
C ARG A 57 -14.30 7.72 18.41
N GLU A 58 -14.21 6.62 17.68
CA GLU A 58 -15.29 5.62 17.62
C GLU A 58 -15.18 4.64 18.78
N SER A 59 -16.29 3.94 19.05
CA SER A 59 -16.42 2.93 20.11
C SER A 59 -15.23 1.99 20.15
N ILE A 60 -14.75 1.64 21.37
CA ILE A 60 -13.65 0.68 21.58
C ILE A 60 -13.94 -0.72 21.01
N PHE A 61 -15.21 -1.02 20.71
CA PHE A 61 -15.63 -2.26 20.07
C PHE A 61 -15.53 -2.21 18.54
N LYS A 62 -15.31 -1.02 17.95
CA LYS A 62 -15.17 -0.85 16.51
C LYS A 62 -13.69 -0.78 16.16
N ARG A 63 -13.27 -1.69 15.28
CA ARG A 63 -11.91 -1.71 14.74
C ARG A 63 -11.68 -0.40 13.98
N ALA A 64 -10.64 0.34 14.33
CA ALA A 64 -10.29 1.59 13.66
C ALA A 64 -10.20 1.37 12.14
N GLU A 65 -10.98 2.13 11.37
CA GLU A 65 -10.97 2.03 9.92
C GLU A 65 -9.61 2.46 9.36
N ALA A 66 -9.03 1.65 8.48
CA ALA A 66 -7.77 1.98 7.83
C ALA A 66 -7.95 3.26 7.00
N ASN A 67 -7.01 4.19 7.15
CA ASN A 67 -7.07 5.45 6.43
C ASN A 67 -7.02 5.17 4.93
N ILE A 68 -8.06 5.56 4.19
CA ILE A 68 -8.17 5.33 2.74
C ILE A 68 -6.91 5.85 2.01
N ARG A 69 -6.25 6.89 2.53
CA ARG A 69 -5.00 7.43 1.96
C ARG A 69 -3.80 6.50 2.11
N GLU A 70 -3.79 5.64 3.11
CA GLU A 70 -2.77 4.61 3.32
C GLU A 70 -3.07 3.37 2.48
N CYS A 71 -4.36 3.07 2.25
CA CYS A 71 -4.78 1.97 1.38
C CYS A 71 -4.56 2.26 -0.11
N LEU A 72 -4.63 3.53 -0.51
CA LEU A 72 -4.38 3.94 -1.89
C LEU A 72 -2.89 4.17 -2.12
N ARG A 73 -2.31 3.52 -3.14
CA ARG A 73 -0.95 3.83 -3.61
C ARG A 73 -0.89 5.33 -3.93
N ALA A 74 0.08 6.03 -3.34
CA ALA A 74 0.34 7.42 -3.69
C ALA A 74 0.54 7.52 -5.22
N LYS A 75 -0.07 8.54 -5.83
CA LYS A 75 0.10 8.85 -7.26
C LYS A 75 1.58 9.13 -7.53
N THR A 76 2.33 8.09 -7.85
CA THR A 76 3.75 8.18 -8.14
C THR A 76 3.86 8.52 -9.60
N ILE A 77 4.45 9.68 -9.89
CA ILE A 77 4.70 10.12 -11.26
C ILE A 77 5.60 9.05 -11.91
N PRO A 78 5.20 8.49 -13.07
CA PRO A 78 6.03 7.55 -13.82
C PRO A 78 7.44 8.09 -14.04
N ASP A 79 8.44 7.20 -14.01
CA ASP A 79 9.83 7.63 -13.98
C ASP A 79 10.31 8.25 -15.31
N HIS A 80 9.71 7.86 -16.45
CA HIS A 80 9.95 8.52 -17.75
C HIS A 80 9.49 9.99 -17.78
N ILE A 81 8.51 10.36 -16.94
CA ILE A 81 8.08 11.76 -16.76
C ILE A 81 9.01 12.47 -15.77
N LYS A 82 9.46 11.76 -14.73
CA LYS A 82 10.32 12.31 -13.68
C LYS A 82 11.76 12.56 -14.14
N ASN A 83 12.30 11.64 -14.95
CA ASN A 83 13.69 11.61 -15.38
C ASN A 83 13.78 11.39 -16.90
N PRO A 84 13.29 12.31 -17.74
CA PRO A 84 13.22 12.10 -19.19
C PRO A 84 14.59 11.75 -19.81
N ASN A 85 15.67 12.34 -19.31
CA ASN A 85 17.02 12.10 -19.84
C ASN A 85 17.56 10.69 -19.57
N LYS A 86 16.97 9.94 -18.63
CA LYS A 86 17.36 8.55 -18.35
C LYS A 86 16.54 7.54 -19.14
N TRP A 87 15.52 8.01 -19.85
CA TRP A 87 14.56 7.18 -20.53
C TRP A 87 14.65 7.46 -22.02
N VAL A 88 15.08 6.46 -22.77
CA VAL A 88 15.07 6.50 -24.23
C VAL A 88 13.87 5.69 -24.68
N TYR A 89 13.04 6.31 -25.52
CA TYR A 89 11.91 5.62 -26.14
C TYR A 89 12.39 4.92 -27.41
N TYR A 90 12.45 3.60 -27.38
CA TYR A 90 12.71 2.80 -28.58
C TYR A 90 11.37 2.50 -29.27
N SER A 91 11.28 2.89 -30.54
CA SER A 91 10.17 2.50 -31.42
C SER A 91 10.67 1.44 -32.41
N LEU A 92 9.78 0.57 -32.84
CA LEU A 92 10.06 -0.42 -33.89
C LEU A 92 9.75 0.16 -35.29
N ALA A 93 9.71 1.49 -35.44
CA ALA A 93 9.33 2.13 -36.70
C ALA A 93 10.34 1.85 -37.83
N ASP A 94 11.61 1.66 -37.46
CA ASP A 94 12.69 1.39 -38.41
C ASP A 94 12.84 -0.10 -38.74
N VAL A 95 12.08 -0.98 -38.07
CA VAL A 95 12.17 -2.42 -38.27
C VAL A 95 11.14 -2.88 -39.29
N THR A 96 11.59 -3.54 -40.36
CA THR A 96 10.69 -4.07 -41.38
C THR A 96 9.95 -5.32 -40.87
N GLN A 97 8.79 -5.63 -41.44
CA GLN A 97 8.02 -6.81 -41.04
C GLN A 97 8.77 -8.13 -41.33
N GLU A 98 9.67 -8.14 -42.31
CA GLU A 98 10.55 -9.27 -42.60
C GLU A 98 11.61 -9.49 -41.50
N GLN A 99 12.08 -8.42 -40.86
CA GLN A 99 13.02 -8.49 -39.74
C GLN A 99 12.37 -8.97 -38.44
N MET A 100 11.05 -8.80 -38.29
CA MET A 100 10.27 -9.29 -37.14
C MET A 100 9.67 -10.68 -37.33
N SER A 101 9.93 -11.33 -38.48
CA SER A 101 9.48 -12.69 -38.76
C SER A 101 10.12 -13.72 -37.82
N ASP A 102 9.37 -14.76 -37.46
CA ASP A 102 9.86 -15.86 -36.61
C ASP A 102 11.11 -16.53 -37.19
N ALA A 103 11.21 -16.62 -38.52
CA ALA A 103 12.39 -17.16 -39.19
C ALA A 103 13.65 -16.30 -38.93
N THR A 104 13.51 -14.97 -38.97
CA THR A 104 14.61 -14.03 -38.72
C THR A 104 14.97 -14.00 -37.24
N ASN A 105 13.98 -14.04 -36.34
CA ASN A 105 14.17 -14.08 -34.89
C ASN A 105 14.87 -15.36 -34.43
N THR A 106 14.49 -16.51 -35.00
CA THR A 106 15.13 -17.79 -34.70
C THR A 106 16.56 -17.84 -35.24
N ALA A 107 16.80 -17.36 -36.47
CA ALA A 107 18.14 -17.29 -37.04
C ALA A 107 19.08 -16.38 -36.23
N THR A 108 18.59 -15.21 -35.81
CA THR A 108 19.37 -14.26 -34.97
C THR A 108 19.63 -14.82 -33.58
N ALA A 109 18.65 -15.47 -32.95
CA ALA A 109 18.85 -16.15 -31.67
C ALA A 109 19.90 -17.26 -31.74
N LEU A 110 19.87 -18.08 -32.80
CA LEU A 110 20.87 -19.13 -33.01
C LEU A 110 22.27 -18.57 -33.33
N ALA A 111 22.34 -17.46 -34.06
CA ALA A 111 23.60 -16.77 -34.33
C ALA A 111 24.23 -16.22 -33.03
N LEU A 112 23.42 -15.64 -32.14
CA LEU A 112 23.87 -15.16 -30.83
C LEU A 112 24.39 -16.30 -29.95
N ILE A 113 23.72 -17.45 -29.95
CA ILE A 113 24.17 -18.64 -29.19
C ILE A 113 25.54 -19.10 -29.69
N ARG A 114 25.74 -19.20 -31.02
CA ARG A 114 27.04 -19.55 -31.59
C ARG A 114 28.12 -18.54 -31.19
N GLU A 115 27.82 -17.24 -31.27
CA GLU A 115 28.76 -16.20 -30.84
C GLU A 115 29.15 -16.35 -29.36
N MET A 116 28.19 -16.70 -28.48
CA MET A 116 28.47 -16.96 -27.08
C MET A 116 29.32 -18.22 -26.86
N GLU A 117 29.09 -19.28 -27.63
CA GLU A 117 29.88 -20.52 -27.58
C GLU A 117 31.32 -20.28 -28.08
N ASP A 118 31.48 -19.49 -29.15
CA ASP A 118 32.78 -19.09 -29.68
C ASP A 118 33.54 -18.22 -28.67
N LYS A 119 32.87 -17.28 -27.98
CA LYS A 119 33.46 -16.49 -26.90
C LYS A 119 33.83 -17.34 -25.68
N ALA A 120 33.06 -18.37 -25.37
CA ALA A 120 33.37 -19.28 -24.26
C ALA A 120 34.54 -20.23 -24.58
N THR A 121 34.80 -20.52 -25.86
CA THR A 121 35.88 -21.40 -26.30
C THR A 121 37.19 -20.66 -26.60
N GLN A 122 37.14 -19.36 -26.88
CA GLN A 122 38.35 -18.54 -26.95
C GLN A 122 38.90 -18.26 -25.53
N PRO A 123 40.20 -18.51 -25.26
CA PRO A 123 40.80 -18.16 -23.99
C PRO A 123 40.96 -16.63 -23.90
N GLU A 124 40.16 -16.00 -23.04
CA GLU A 124 40.37 -14.67 -22.44
C GLU A 124 41.12 -13.67 -23.36
N MET A 125 40.48 -13.18 -24.43
CA MET A 125 40.85 -11.86 -24.93
C MET A 125 40.09 -10.83 -24.10
N GLU A 126 40.86 -9.96 -23.45
CA GLU A 126 40.42 -8.85 -22.59
C GLU A 126 39.19 -8.16 -23.20
N CYS A 127 38.03 -8.44 -22.60
CA CYS A 127 36.89 -7.57 -22.77
C CYS A 127 37.15 -6.38 -21.86
N ASP A 128 37.52 -5.24 -22.45
CA ASP A 128 37.49 -3.92 -21.80
C ASP A 128 36.06 -3.66 -21.32
N PHE A 129 35.72 -4.19 -20.15
CA PHE A 129 34.52 -3.84 -19.43
C PHE A 129 34.84 -2.53 -18.71
N ASP A 130 34.48 -1.41 -19.34
CA ASP A 130 34.59 -0.08 -18.76
C ASP A 130 34.17 -0.11 -17.27
N GLU A 131 35.14 0.17 -16.38
CA GLU A 131 35.03 0.16 -14.90
C GLU A 131 33.92 1.07 -14.32
N THR A 132 33.18 1.80 -15.17
CA THR A 132 32.04 2.64 -14.78
C THR A 132 30.77 1.86 -14.41
N GLY A 133 30.71 0.55 -14.65
CA GLY A 133 29.53 -0.29 -14.48
C GLY A 133 29.43 -1.10 -13.18
N VAL A 134 30.10 -0.71 -12.08
CA VAL A 134 29.99 -1.47 -10.82
C VAL A 134 28.59 -1.33 -10.22
N PHE A 135 27.73 -2.33 -10.46
CA PHE A 135 26.41 -2.42 -9.86
C PHE A 135 26.54 -2.65 -8.34
N LYS A 136 26.53 -1.56 -7.57
CA LYS A 136 26.52 -1.63 -6.11
C LYS A 136 25.22 -2.30 -5.67
N LYS A 137 25.31 -3.57 -5.24
CA LYS A 137 24.21 -4.30 -4.61
C LYS A 137 23.56 -3.40 -3.55
N PRO A 138 22.23 -3.19 -3.57
CA PRO A 138 21.56 -2.37 -2.55
C PRO A 138 21.75 -3.03 -1.19
N SER A 139 22.63 -2.48 -0.34
CA SER A 139 22.74 -2.93 1.04
C SER A 139 21.50 -2.44 1.79
N PHE A 140 20.49 -3.29 1.94
CA PHE A 140 19.37 -3.01 2.81
C PHE A 140 19.91 -2.94 4.23
N ARG A 141 20.02 -1.73 4.80
CA ARG A 141 20.29 -1.57 6.22
C ARG A 141 19.02 -2.00 6.95
N ILE A 142 18.93 -3.29 7.25
CA ILE A 142 17.97 -3.82 8.21
C ILE A 142 18.19 -2.98 9.48
N SER A 143 17.21 -2.16 9.83
CA SER A 143 17.28 -1.33 11.01
C SER A 143 17.58 -2.24 12.21
N SER A 144 18.66 -1.93 12.90
CA SER A 144 19.14 -2.62 14.11
C SER A 144 18.22 -2.39 15.33
N THR A 145 16.91 -2.24 15.10
CA THR A 145 15.87 -2.16 16.12
C THR A 145 15.37 -3.55 16.55
N ILE A 146 15.77 -4.62 15.84
CA ILE A 146 15.62 -6.00 16.32
C ILE A 146 16.98 -6.47 16.85
N LYS A 147 17.57 -5.71 17.78
CA LYS A 147 18.54 -6.31 18.70
C LYS A 147 17.71 -7.18 19.64
N LYS A 148 17.80 -8.50 19.46
CA LYS A 148 17.47 -9.50 20.49
C LYS A 148 17.94 -8.95 21.84
N ALA A 149 17.01 -8.57 22.70
CA ALA A 149 17.32 -8.31 24.09
C ALA A 149 17.80 -9.66 24.69
N PRO A 150 18.99 -9.72 25.32
CA PRO A 150 19.40 -10.91 26.03
C PRO A 150 18.52 -11.09 27.26
N LEU A 151 17.87 -12.25 27.33
CA LEU A 151 17.39 -12.97 28.51
C LEU A 151 16.54 -12.17 29.52
N ALA A 152 15.24 -12.23 29.31
CA ALA A 152 14.30 -12.39 30.41
C ALA A 152 14.41 -13.82 30.99
N SER A 153 13.98 -13.94 32.24
CA SER A 153 13.82 -15.13 33.10
C SER A 153 13.72 -16.48 32.40
N VAL A 154 14.27 -17.51 33.08
CA VAL A 154 14.40 -18.91 32.65
C VAL A 154 13.08 -19.57 32.18
N ASP A 155 11.93 -18.97 32.47
CA ASP A 155 10.60 -19.53 32.21
C ASP A 155 9.98 -19.18 30.84
N ASP A 156 10.62 -18.31 30.03
CA ASP A 156 10.06 -17.87 28.74
C ASP A 156 10.44 -18.74 27.53
N LYS A 157 11.18 -19.85 27.73
CA LYS A 157 11.64 -20.72 26.65
C LYS A 157 10.73 -21.93 26.50
N VAL A 158 10.34 -22.23 25.26
CA VAL A 158 9.65 -23.47 24.91
C VAL A 158 10.54 -24.66 25.28
N VAL A 159 10.07 -25.52 26.18
CA VAL A 159 10.84 -26.68 26.66
C VAL A 159 10.29 -27.95 26.04
N PHE A 160 11.17 -28.75 25.44
CA PHE A 160 10.82 -30.08 24.96
C PHE A 160 11.04 -31.09 26.09
N LYS A 161 9.97 -31.70 26.60
CA LYS A 161 10.03 -32.75 27.63
C LYS A 161 9.27 -33.96 27.13
N SER A 162 9.89 -35.15 27.22
CA SER A 162 9.25 -36.45 26.91
C SER A 162 8.47 -36.44 25.59
N ASN A 163 9.16 -36.14 24.49
CA ASN A 163 8.61 -36.12 23.13
C ASN A 163 7.44 -35.15 22.88
N LYS A 164 7.22 -34.18 23.79
CA LYS A 164 6.19 -33.15 23.67
C LYS A 164 6.81 -31.76 23.88
N VAL A 165 6.35 -30.81 23.08
CA VAL A 165 6.72 -29.40 23.18
C VAL A 165 5.79 -28.73 24.19
N VAL A 166 6.32 -28.25 25.32
CA VAL A 166 5.54 -27.50 26.32
C VAL A 166 5.76 -26.00 26.09
N MET A 167 4.67 -25.31 25.76
CA MET A 167 4.66 -23.86 25.58
C MET A 167 4.46 -23.17 26.94
N PRO A 168 5.14 -22.06 27.24
CA PRO A 168 4.93 -21.32 28.48
C PRO A 168 3.49 -20.78 28.60
N GLU A 169 3.04 -20.57 29.84
CA GLU A 169 1.71 -20.08 30.13
C GLU A 169 1.50 -18.67 29.54
N TYR A 170 0.46 -18.50 28.73
CA TYR A 170 0.16 -17.24 28.07
C TYR A 170 -0.96 -16.51 28.81
N VAL A 171 -0.61 -15.55 29.67
CA VAL A 171 -1.60 -14.69 30.34
C VAL A 171 -1.95 -13.51 29.44
N VAL A 172 -3.17 -13.51 28.89
CA VAL A 172 -3.69 -12.43 28.05
C VAL A 172 -4.28 -11.33 28.96
N GLY A 173 -3.85 -10.08 28.78
CA GLY A 173 -4.44 -8.92 29.46
C GLY A 173 -3.50 -8.15 30.40
N VAL A 174 -2.29 -8.64 30.68
CA VAL A 174 -1.27 -7.89 31.43
C VAL A 174 -0.37 -7.12 30.48
N THR A 175 -0.56 -5.80 30.41
CA THR A 175 0.34 -4.91 29.67
C THR A 175 1.64 -4.73 30.47
N LYS A 176 2.78 -5.15 29.90
CA LYS A 176 4.10 -4.88 30.50
C LYS A 176 4.29 -3.36 30.56
N LYS A 177 4.59 -2.81 31.74
CA LYS A 177 4.87 -1.37 31.92
C LYS A 177 6.10 -1.00 31.09
N VAL A 178 5.89 -0.17 30.05
CA VAL A 178 6.99 0.37 29.24
C VAL A 178 7.57 1.57 29.96
N GLU A 179 8.79 1.43 30.46
CA GLU A 179 9.57 2.57 30.98
C GLU A 179 10.04 3.45 29.82
N LYS A 180 9.71 4.75 29.89
CA LYS A 180 10.11 5.76 28.91
C LYS A 180 11.61 6.02 29.02
N LYS A 181 12.39 5.62 28.00
CA LYS A 181 13.81 5.98 27.90
C LYS A 181 13.97 7.34 27.24
N ASN A 182 14.47 8.30 28.03
CA ASN A 182 14.87 9.63 27.56
C ASN A 182 16.02 9.51 26.54
N THR A 183 15.83 10.10 25.37
CA THR A 183 16.84 10.22 24.32
C THR A 183 17.95 11.17 24.78
N SER A 184 19.11 10.63 25.13
CA SER A 184 20.36 11.41 25.21
C SER A 184 21.26 11.07 24.02
N LEU A 185 21.69 12.14 23.35
CA LEU A 185 22.65 12.15 22.26
C LEU A 185 23.99 11.59 22.76
N ILE A 186 24.44 10.46 22.21
CA ILE A 186 25.81 9.97 22.43
C ILE A 186 26.53 9.86 21.09
N LYS A 187 27.62 10.62 21.04
CA LYS A 187 28.60 10.76 19.95
C LYS A 187 29.16 9.41 19.50
N LYS A 188 29.40 9.34 18.18
CA LYS A 188 30.05 8.22 17.48
C LYS A 188 31.51 8.09 17.91
N VAL A 189 31.93 6.87 18.24
CA VAL A 189 33.34 6.43 18.21
C VAL A 189 33.40 5.17 17.33
N PRO A 190 34.33 5.07 16.37
CA PRO A 190 34.42 3.90 15.51
C PRO A 190 35.13 2.76 16.24
N LYS A 191 34.45 1.63 16.45
CA LYS A 191 35.11 0.36 16.82
C LYS A 191 35.26 -0.48 15.55
N LYS A 192 36.51 -0.70 15.14
CA LYS A 192 36.88 -1.81 14.26
C LYS A 192 36.52 -3.13 14.97
N CYS A 193 35.82 -4.01 14.28
CA CYS A 193 35.65 -5.41 14.65
C CYS A 193 35.55 -6.21 13.36
N GLU A 194 36.68 -6.76 12.94
CA GLU A 194 36.73 -7.91 12.05
C GLU A 194 36.07 -9.08 12.77
N LYS A 195 34.95 -9.56 12.25
CA LYS A 195 34.38 -10.87 12.61
C LYS A 195 33.71 -11.43 11.36
N ASN A 196 34.43 -12.32 10.68
CA ASN A 196 33.85 -13.25 9.72
C ASN A 196 32.90 -14.15 10.52
N ALA A 197 31.60 -13.89 10.42
CA ALA A 197 30.57 -14.75 10.95
C ALA A 197 30.31 -15.84 9.91
N GLU A 198 31.12 -16.89 9.95
CA GLU A 198 30.89 -18.10 9.16
C GLU A 198 29.72 -18.88 9.75
N LEU A 199 28.75 -19.22 8.90
CA LEU A 199 27.55 -19.96 9.24
C LEU A 199 27.88 -21.45 9.05
N LYS A 200 28.10 -22.19 10.14
CA LYS A 200 28.36 -23.63 10.09
C LYS A 200 27.05 -24.39 9.84
N LEU A 201 27.02 -25.16 8.77
CA LEU A 201 25.88 -25.98 8.33
C LEU A 201 26.14 -27.46 8.66
N ASP A 202 26.39 -27.74 9.94
CA ASP A 202 26.81 -29.07 10.41
C ASP A 202 25.72 -30.15 10.19
N HIS A 203 24.47 -29.74 9.97
CA HIS A 203 23.32 -30.64 9.76
C HIS A 203 23.12 -31.08 8.29
N LEU A 204 23.89 -30.54 7.34
CA LEU A 204 23.79 -30.90 5.92
C LEU A 204 24.68 -32.10 5.55
N PHE A 205 25.57 -32.52 6.45
CA PHE A 205 26.55 -33.58 6.25
C PHE A 205 26.35 -34.78 7.19
N GLU A 206 25.20 -34.88 7.87
CA GLU A 206 24.79 -36.16 8.46
C GLU A 206 24.32 -37.05 7.29
N GLU A 207 25.31 -37.69 6.66
CA GLU A 207 25.14 -38.76 5.68
C GLU A 207 24.31 -39.90 6.25
N GLU A 208 23.57 -40.55 5.34
CA GLU A 208 22.88 -41.81 5.51
C GLU A 208 23.71 -42.83 6.31
N GLU A 209 23.20 -43.22 7.48
CA GLU A 209 23.43 -44.54 8.08
C GLU A 209 22.09 -45.14 8.51
#